data_AF-A0A7M1KCC0-F1
#
_entry.id   AF-A0A7M1KCC0-F1
#
_cell.length_a   1.000
_cell.length_b   1.000
_cell.length_c   1.000
_cell.angle_alpha   90.00
_cell.angle_beta   90.00
_cell.angle_gamma   90.00
#
_symmetry.space_group_name_H-M   'P 1'
#
loop_
_entity.id
_entity.type
_entity.pdbx_description
1 polymer ?
#
loop_
_entity_poly.entity_id
_entity_poly.type
_entity_poly.pdbx_seq_one_letter_code
_entity_poly.pdbx_strand_id
1 'polypeptide(L)'
;MTMILNISSTDVKHEGHHMTKKSRARSLPRPVENTIVEHIAANPEFAHALGLEADALTSDEPQFAARLNQWLKKAQCLPNRKTQFARFDVADHLCTQEDMDAFLEASIEEDPGDGSLIKMARDGIARATSRLNAKQ
;
A
#
# COMPACT_ATOMS: atom_id res chain seq x y z
N MET A 1 9.63 24.00 43.66
CA MET A 1 9.05 25.35 43.68
C MET A 1 8.37 25.58 42.35
N THR A 2 7.04 25.61 42.36
CA THR A 2 6.16 25.75 41.21
C THR A 2 6.15 27.20 40.74
N MET A 3 6.19 27.44 39.43
CA MET A 3 5.79 28.74 38.86
C MET A 3 4.89 28.48 37.65
N ILE A 4 3.59 28.59 37.89
CA ILE A 4 2.52 28.63 36.90
C ILE A 4 2.24 30.10 36.56
N LEU A 5 1.73 30.31 35.34
CA LEU A 5 0.92 31.43 34.83
C LEU A 5 1.64 32.60 34.14
N ASN A 6 1.35 32.78 32.85
CA ASN A 6 0.44 33.87 32.49
C ASN A 6 -0.23 33.61 31.13
N ILE A 7 -1.53 33.37 31.22
CA ILE A 7 -2.50 33.44 30.12
C ILE A 7 -2.93 34.90 30.06
N SER A 8 -2.65 35.59 28.96
CA SER A 8 -3.29 36.89 28.70
C SER A 8 -4.44 36.67 27.74
N SER A 9 -5.64 36.79 28.29
CA SER A 9 -6.91 36.86 27.56
C SER A 9 -7.04 38.24 26.94
N THR A 10 -7.30 38.31 25.64
CA THR A 10 -7.93 39.48 25.02
C THR A 10 -9.01 39.01 24.05
N ASP A 11 -10.23 39.24 24.49
CA ASP A 11 -11.50 39.04 23.80
C ASP A 11 -11.63 40.06 22.65
N VAL A 12 -11.88 39.61 21.41
CA VAL A 12 -12.59 40.40 20.40
C VAL A 12 -13.49 39.46 19.57
N LYS A 13 -14.80 39.60 19.79
CA LYS A 13 -15.87 39.08 18.93
C LYS A 13 -15.95 39.91 17.65
N HIS A 14 -16.05 39.30 16.46
CA HIS A 14 -17.32 39.06 15.75
C HIS A 14 -17.10 38.59 14.28
N GLU A 15 -17.92 37.61 13.90
CA GLU A 15 -18.59 37.35 12.61
C GLU A 15 -17.91 37.64 11.26
N GLY A 16 -17.95 36.63 10.38
CA GLY A 16 -17.87 36.87 8.93
C GLY A 16 -17.47 35.66 8.07
N HIS A 17 -18.48 35.07 7.43
CA HIS A 17 -18.41 34.36 6.15
C HIS A 17 -17.73 32.97 6.09
N HIS A 18 -18.60 31.97 6.18
CA HIS A 18 -18.53 30.67 5.55
C HIS A 18 -17.96 30.74 4.11
N MET A 19 -16.71 30.33 3.95
CA MET A 19 -16.16 29.85 2.69
C MET A 19 -15.78 28.38 2.88
N THR A 20 -16.52 27.49 2.22
CA THR A 20 -16.19 26.08 2.10
C THR A 20 -14.92 25.92 1.28
N LYS A 21 -13.76 26.10 1.93
CA LYS A 21 -12.50 25.60 1.42
C LYS A 21 -12.56 24.08 1.56
N LYS A 22 -12.96 23.41 0.47
CA LYS A 22 -12.74 21.98 0.27
C LYS A 22 -11.23 21.75 0.32
N SER A 23 -10.73 21.49 1.52
CA SER A 23 -9.34 21.12 1.79
C SER A 23 -9.10 19.78 1.12
N ARG A 24 -8.65 19.82 -0.13
CA ARG A 24 -8.00 18.68 -0.78
C ARG A 24 -6.87 18.28 0.15
N ALA A 25 -7.05 17.17 0.87
CA ALA A 25 -6.08 16.66 1.83
C ALA A 25 -4.75 16.50 1.11
N ARG A 26 -3.85 17.45 1.34
CA ARG A 26 -2.47 17.37 0.89
C ARG A 26 -1.89 16.23 1.71
N SER A 27 -1.76 15.05 1.09
CA SER A 27 -1.14 13.89 1.73
C SER A 27 0.17 14.36 2.34
N LEU A 28 0.25 14.42 3.66
CA LEU A 28 1.51 14.68 4.35
C LEU A 28 2.50 13.60 3.90
N PRO A 29 3.78 13.93 3.66
CA PRO A 29 4.78 12.91 3.45
C PRO A 29 4.73 11.98 4.66
N ARG A 30 4.62 10.67 4.42
CA ARG A 30 4.57 9.68 5.50
C ARG A 30 5.78 9.93 6.42
N PRO A 31 5.61 10.01 7.75
CA PRO A 31 6.74 10.15 8.66
C PRO A 31 7.76 9.05 8.39
N VAL A 32 9.06 9.39 8.32
CA VAL A 32 10.16 8.44 8.04
C VAL A 32 10.10 7.22 8.96
N GLU A 33 9.68 7.42 10.21
CA GLU A 33 9.48 6.34 11.17
C GLU A 33 8.52 5.25 10.69
N ASN A 34 7.44 5.62 9.98
CA ASN A 34 6.51 4.63 9.43
C ASN A 34 7.18 3.79 8.35
N THR A 35 8.01 4.40 7.50
CA THR A 35 8.78 3.67 6.48
C THR A 35 9.75 2.69 7.12
N ILE A 36 10.45 3.10 8.19
CA ILE A 36 11.37 2.24 8.94
C ILE A 36 10.60 1.06 9.55
N VAL A 37 9.49 1.34 10.25
CA VAL A 37 8.66 0.31 10.89
C VAL A 37 8.05 -0.65 9.87
N GLU A 38 7.59 -0.17 8.71
CA GLU A 38 7.07 -1.01 7.61
C GLU A 38 8.17 -1.93 7.06
N HIS A 39 9.40 -1.44 6.90
CA HIS A 39 10.52 -2.24 6.40
C HIS A 39 10.95 -3.33 7.39
N ILE A 40 11.02 -2.99 8.69
CA ILE A 40 11.26 -3.96 9.77
C ILE A 40 10.18 -5.05 9.77
N ALA A 41 8.91 -4.67 9.62
CA ALA A 41 7.81 -5.64 9.60
C ALA A 41 7.82 -6.56 8.37
N ALA A 42 8.31 -6.08 7.22
CA ALA A 42 8.38 -6.83 5.98
C ALA A 42 9.58 -7.79 5.89
N ASN A 43 10.63 -7.59 6.70
CA ASN A 43 11.87 -8.37 6.64
C ASN A 43 12.26 -8.94 8.02
N PRO A 44 11.95 -10.22 8.30
CA PRO A 44 12.23 -10.83 9.60
C PRO A 44 13.74 -10.99 9.89
N GLU A 45 14.58 -11.19 8.88
CA GLU A 45 16.04 -11.28 9.07
C GLU A 45 16.62 -9.92 9.49
N PHE A 46 16.15 -8.84 8.86
CA PHE A 46 16.53 -7.48 9.22
C PHE A 46 16.05 -7.10 10.63
N ALA A 47 14.81 -7.48 10.98
CA ALA A 47 14.29 -7.27 12.32
C ALA A 47 15.12 -8.01 13.39
N HIS A 48 15.55 -9.24 13.09
CA HIS A 48 16.43 -10.02 13.97
C HIS A 48 17.80 -9.35 14.13
N ALA A 49 18.45 -8.95 13.04
CA ALA A 49 19.73 -8.26 13.09
C ALA A 49 19.66 -6.96 13.90
N LEU A 50 18.61 -6.15 13.72
CA LEU A 50 18.40 -4.94 14.52
C LEU A 50 18.18 -5.23 16.02
N GLY A 51 17.60 -6.38 16.36
CA GLY A 51 17.48 -6.83 17.74
C GLY A 51 18.85 -7.06 18.39
N LEU A 52 19.74 -7.78 17.68
CA LEU A 52 21.10 -8.02 18.16
C LEU A 52 21.89 -6.72 18.38
N GLU A 53 21.74 -5.75 17.46
CA GLU A 53 22.38 -4.43 17.60
C GLU A 53 21.78 -3.64 18.77
N ALA A 54 20.47 -3.68 18.96
CA ALA A 54 19.83 -3.02 20.11
C ALA A 54 20.33 -3.60 21.45
N ASP A 55 20.49 -4.91 21.52
CA ASP A 55 21.03 -5.59 22.71
C ASP A 55 22.49 -5.19 22.96
N ALA A 56 23.33 -5.19 21.92
CA ALA A 56 24.72 -4.78 22.00
C ALA A 56 24.90 -3.33 22.47
N LEU A 57 23.99 -2.43 22.06
CA LEU A 57 24.04 -0.99 22.39
C LEU A 57 23.44 -0.65 23.76
N THR A 58 22.92 -1.63 24.51
CA THR A 58 22.24 -1.39 25.80
C THR A 58 23.13 -0.66 26.81
N SER A 59 24.43 -0.95 26.81
CA SER A 59 25.40 -0.34 27.74
C SER A 59 25.97 0.99 27.25
N ASP A 60 26.31 1.08 25.96
CA ASP A 60 27.04 2.23 25.41
C ASP A 60 26.08 3.37 24.99
N GLU A 61 24.92 3.04 24.42
CA GLU A 61 23.97 4.01 23.85
C GLU A 61 22.51 3.63 24.17
N PRO A 62 22.11 3.67 25.47
CA PRO A 62 20.82 3.15 25.91
C PRO A 62 19.61 3.87 25.30
N GLN A 63 19.76 5.15 24.95
CA GLN A 63 18.71 5.92 24.28
C GLN A 63 18.47 5.43 22.85
N PHE A 64 19.55 5.06 22.15
CA PHE A 64 19.46 4.53 20.79
C PHE A 64 18.89 3.11 20.81
N ALA A 65 19.35 2.26 21.72
CA ALA A 65 18.79 0.93 21.95
C ALA A 65 17.28 0.99 22.26
N ALA A 66 16.85 1.93 23.11
CA ALA A 66 15.43 2.14 23.42
C ALA A 66 14.61 2.53 22.17
N ARG A 67 15.18 3.35 21.29
CA ARG A 67 14.54 3.78 20.04
C ARG A 67 14.41 2.62 19.05
N LEU A 68 15.44 1.79 18.89
CA LEU A 68 15.39 0.57 18.07
C LEU A 68 14.32 -0.40 18.59
N ASN A 69 14.31 -0.64 19.90
CA ASN A 69 13.32 -1.50 20.55
C ASN A 69 11.89 -0.96 20.39
N GLN A 70 11.71 0.36 20.42
CA GLN A 70 10.42 0.98 20.12
C GLN A 70 9.96 0.70 18.69
N TRP A 71 10.86 0.77 17.70
CA TRP A 71 10.53 0.45 16.31
C TRP A 71 10.22 -1.03 16.10
N LEU A 72 11.01 -1.93 16.71
CA LEU A 72 10.77 -3.39 16.69
C LEU A 72 9.40 -3.73 17.29
N LYS A 73 9.02 -3.09 18.40
CA LYS A 73 7.70 -3.28 19.02
C LYS A 73 6.57 -2.78 18.12
N LYS A 74 6.74 -1.60 17.49
CA LYS A 74 5.74 -1.06 16.55
C LYS A 74 5.58 -1.98 15.31
N ALA A 75 6.67 -2.55 14.82
CA ALA A 75 6.65 -3.45 13.65
C ALA A 75 5.90 -4.75 13.93
N GLN A 76 6.04 -5.31 15.13
CA GLN A 76 5.29 -6.50 15.57
C GLN A 76 3.77 -6.27 15.62
N CYS A 77 3.33 -5.04 15.86
CA CYS A 77 1.91 -4.67 15.89
C CYS A 77 1.34 -4.36 14.49
N LEU A 78 2.17 -4.31 13.43
CA LEU A 78 1.65 -4.11 12.09
C LEU A 78 1.01 -5.40 11.58
N PRO A 79 -0.20 -5.33 11.00
CA PRO A 79 -0.78 -6.48 10.33
C PRO A 79 0.17 -6.90 9.21
N ASN A 80 0.54 -8.18 9.20
CA ASN A 80 1.36 -8.75 8.14
C ASN A 80 0.68 -8.45 6.80
N ARG A 81 1.22 -7.45 6.07
CA ARG A 81 0.86 -7.19 4.68
C ARG A 81 1.51 -8.29 3.85
N LYS A 82 0.92 -9.48 3.93
CA LYS A 82 1.19 -10.52 2.96
C LYS A 82 0.87 -9.90 1.60
N THR A 83 1.85 -9.90 0.70
CA THR A 83 1.63 -9.56 -0.70
C THR A 83 0.42 -10.37 -1.17
N GLN A 84 -0.67 -9.68 -1.51
CA GLN A 84 -1.87 -10.34 -1.98
C GLN A 84 -1.63 -10.70 -3.45
N PHE A 85 -1.49 -12.00 -3.71
CA PHE A 85 -1.53 -12.52 -5.07
C PHE A 85 -3.01 -12.68 -5.44
N ALA A 86 -3.44 -11.94 -6.47
CA ALA A 86 -4.71 -12.23 -7.11
C ALA A 86 -4.53 -13.41 -8.08
N ARG A 87 -5.59 -14.20 -8.29
CA ARG A 87 -5.60 -15.16 -9.40
C ARG A 87 -5.56 -14.38 -10.70
N PHE A 88 -4.69 -14.78 -11.61
CA PHE A 88 -4.64 -14.22 -12.96
C PHE A 88 -5.93 -14.56 -13.70
N ASP A 89 -6.55 -13.56 -14.31
CA ASP A 89 -7.65 -13.73 -15.26
C ASP A 89 -7.33 -12.93 -16.52
N VAL A 90 -7.25 -13.62 -17.65
CA VAL A 90 -6.92 -13.00 -18.94
C VAL A 90 -7.85 -11.84 -19.29
N ALA A 91 -9.12 -11.91 -18.87
CA ALA A 91 -10.10 -10.88 -19.14
C ALA A 91 -9.81 -9.54 -18.45
N ASP A 92 -8.89 -9.49 -17.48
CA ASP A 92 -8.41 -8.23 -16.89
C ASP A 92 -7.38 -7.50 -17.77
N HIS A 93 -6.85 -8.18 -18.80
CA HIS A 93 -5.77 -7.68 -19.65
C HIS A 93 -6.21 -7.43 -21.10
N LEU A 94 -7.39 -7.91 -21.52
CA LEU A 94 -7.96 -7.68 -22.85
C LEU A 94 -8.77 -6.37 -22.89
N CYS A 95 -8.07 -5.23 -22.93
CA CYS A 95 -8.66 -3.90 -22.77
C CYS A 95 -9.17 -3.31 -24.08
N THR A 96 -8.60 -3.73 -25.21
CA THR A 96 -8.90 -3.22 -26.54
C THR A 96 -9.27 -4.36 -27.48
N GLN A 97 -9.85 -4.01 -28.64
CA GLN A 97 -10.11 -4.99 -29.68
C GLN A 97 -8.80 -5.62 -30.19
N GLU A 98 -7.73 -4.83 -30.29
CA GLU A 98 -6.40 -5.31 -30.71
C GLU A 98 -5.85 -6.35 -29.73
N ASP A 99 -6.01 -6.14 -28.41
CA ASP A 99 -5.61 -7.14 -27.40
C ASP A 99 -6.38 -8.46 -27.57
N MET A 100 -7.69 -8.37 -27.87
CA MET A 100 -8.54 -9.55 -28.07
C MET A 100 -8.16 -10.32 -29.33
N ASP A 101 -7.88 -9.61 -30.42
CA ASP A 101 -7.51 -10.19 -31.70
C ASP A 101 -6.14 -10.86 -31.62
N ALA A 102 -5.15 -10.17 -31.05
CA ALA A 102 -3.80 -10.73 -30.84
C ALA A 102 -3.82 -11.97 -29.94
N PHE A 103 -4.64 -11.96 -28.88
CA PHE A 103 -4.79 -13.10 -27.99
C PHE A 103 -5.46 -14.31 -28.69
N LEU A 104 -6.48 -14.05 -29.52
CA LEU A 104 -7.13 -15.11 -30.30
C LEU A 104 -6.18 -15.70 -31.35
N GLU A 105 -5.42 -14.86 -32.04
CA GLU A 105 -4.43 -15.28 -33.03
C GLU A 105 -3.36 -16.17 -32.39
N ALA A 106 -2.74 -15.72 -31.30
CA ALA A 106 -1.77 -16.53 -30.55
C ALA A 106 -2.39 -17.87 -30.08
N SER A 107 -3.65 -17.85 -29.65
CA SER A 107 -4.35 -19.07 -29.22
C SER A 107 -4.65 -20.03 -30.37
N ILE A 108 -4.77 -19.54 -31.61
CA ILE A 108 -4.92 -20.38 -32.81
C ILE A 108 -3.58 -21.00 -33.20
N GLU A 109 -2.50 -20.22 -33.13
CA GLU A 109 -1.14 -20.67 -33.47
C GLU A 109 -0.61 -21.72 -32.49
N GLU A 110 -0.93 -21.57 -31.20
CA GLU A 110 -0.45 -22.46 -30.14
C GLU A 110 -1.40 -23.64 -29.84
N ASP A 111 -2.59 -23.69 -30.44
CA ASP A 111 -3.57 -24.75 -30.17
C ASP A 111 -3.00 -26.12 -30.58
N PRO A 112 -3.11 -27.16 -29.72
CA PRO A 112 -2.61 -28.49 -30.05
C PRO A 112 -3.44 -29.21 -31.13
N GLY A 113 -4.49 -28.57 -31.66
CA GLY A 113 -5.41 -29.09 -32.67
C GLY A 113 -6.70 -29.66 -32.08
N ASP A 114 -6.89 -29.58 -30.76
CA ASP A 114 -8.10 -30.01 -30.06
C ASP A 114 -9.10 -28.87 -29.82
N GLY A 115 -8.72 -27.63 -30.17
CA GLY A 115 -9.51 -26.42 -30.01
C GLY A 115 -9.61 -25.93 -28.56
N SER A 116 -8.83 -26.49 -27.63
CA SER A 116 -8.89 -26.14 -26.21
C SER A 116 -8.43 -24.70 -25.94
N LEU A 117 -7.37 -24.24 -26.60
CA LEU A 117 -6.87 -22.86 -26.45
C LEU A 117 -7.80 -21.88 -27.13
N ILE A 118 -8.28 -22.21 -28.33
CA ILE A 118 -9.24 -21.37 -29.07
C ILE A 118 -10.53 -21.17 -28.25
N LYS A 119 -11.03 -22.24 -27.61
CA LYS A 119 -12.20 -22.16 -26.73
C LYS A 119 -11.92 -21.29 -25.50
N MET A 120 -10.79 -21.51 -24.83
CA MET A 120 -10.38 -20.72 -23.66
C MET A 120 -10.23 -19.23 -24.00
N ALA A 121 -9.69 -18.93 -25.18
CA ALA A 121 -9.53 -17.59 -25.68
C ALA A 121 -10.88 -16.88 -25.86
N ARG A 122 -11.83 -17.55 -26.55
CA ARG A 122 -13.19 -17.04 -26.75
C ARG A 122 -13.92 -16.79 -25.44
N ASP A 123 -13.81 -17.70 -24.48
CA ASP A 123 -14.40 -17.53 -23.16
C ASP A 123 -13.78 -16.34 -22.41
N GLY A 124 -12.46 -16.13 -22.54
CA GLY A 124 -11.75 -14.97 -22.01
C GLY A 124 -12.21 -13.65 -22.64
N ILE A 125 -12.29 -13.60 -23.97
CA ILE A 125 -12.77 -12.44 -24.74
C ILE A 125 -14.20 -12.08 -24.34
N ALA A 126 -15.11 -13.06 -24.26
CA ALA A 126 -16.50 -12.81 -23.87
C ALA A 126 -16.61 -12.15 -22.47
N ARG A 127 -15.79 -12.60 -21.51
CA ARG A 127 -15.72 -11.97 -20.18
C ARG A 127 -15.15 -10.55 -20.25
N ALA A 128 -14.10 -10.33 -21.03
CA ALA A 128 -13.50 -9.02 -21.21
C ALA A 128 -14.48 -8.02 -21.85
N THR A 129 -15.18 -8.43 -22.92
CA THR A 129 -16.23 -7.62 -23.56
C THR A 129 -17.34 -7.27 -22.57
N SER A 130 -17.81 -8.23 -21.77
CA SER A 130 -18.81 -7.96 -20.73
C SER A 130 -18.32 -6.91 -19.72
N ARG A 131 -17.05 -6.96 -19.31
CA ARG A 131 -16.43 -5.96 -18.40
C ARG A 131 -16.31 -4.59 -19.05
N LEU A 132 -15.94 -4.51 -20.33
CA LEU A 132 -15.84 -3.24 -21.06
C LEU A 132 -17.22 -2.58 -21.19
N ASN A 133 -18.24 -3.36 -21.54
CA ASN A 133 -19.62 -2.87 -21.67
C ASN A 133 -20.22 -2.43 -20.32
N ALA A 134 -19.84 -3.09 -19.22
CA ALA A 134 -20.31 -2.71 -17.88
C ALA A 134 -19.65 -1.45 -17.31
N LYS A 135 -18.57 -0.95 -17.93
CA LYS A 135 -17.86 0.27 -17.51
C LYS A 135 -18.30 1.54 -18.27
N GLN A 136 -19.18 1.41 -19.26
CA GLN A 136 -19.73 2.52 -20.06
C GLN A 136 -21.05 3.01 -19.47
#